data_AF-A0A076H2W0-F1
#
_entry.id   AF-A0A076H2W0-F1
#
_cell.length_a   1.000
_cell.length_b   1.000
_cell.length_c   1.000
_cell.angle_alpha   90.00
_cell.angle_beta   90.00
_cell.angle_gamma   90.00
#
_symmetry.space_group_name_H-M   'P 1'
#
loop_
_entity.id
_entity.type
_entity.pdbx_description
1 polymer ?
#
loop_
_entity_poly.entity_id
_entity_poly.type
_entity_poly.pdbx_seq_one_letter_code
_entity_poly.pdbx_strand_id
1 'polypeptide(L)'
;MVMPPPTNAEQGFALPLALTTSLLLLLSSLSLQTLALHGLQRGRHHWQIASRSDAIHSAVMKFAQRSRAEQACLLAWPSDHWSQLDDCRGADPQQLLSGEVDGQRWTLKDWQPTGTNGQLVLSSPDFGEATVLLKVSPGGAWLGGQG
;
A
#
# COMPACT_ATOMS: atom_id res chain seq x y z
N MET A 1 -70.25 -24.98 -10.51
CA MET A 1 -68.96 -24.64 -11.14
C MET A 1 -68.01 -25.78 -10.80
N VAL A 2 -67.87 -26.76 -11.71
CA VAL A 2 -67.11 -28.01 -11.49
C VAL A 2 -65.74 -27.84 -12.13
N MET A 3 -64.69 -27.97 -11.32
CA MET A 3 -63.29 -27.93 -11.76
C MET A 3 -62.92 -29.32 -12.34
N PRO A 4 -62.36 -29.41 -13.55
CA PRO A 4 -61.97 -30.70 -14.12
C PRO A 4 -60.69 -31.24 -13.44
N PRO A 5 -60.52 -32.57 -13.35
CA PRO A 5 -59.33 -33.16 -12.76
C PRO A 5 -58.15 -33.08 -13.74
N PRO A 6 -56.90 -32.94 -13.25
CA PRO A 6 -55.71 -32.95 -14.10
C PRO A 6 -55.51 -34.36 -14.68
N THR A 7 -55.25 -34.43 -15.99
CA THR A 7 -55.00 -35.67 -16.73
C THR A 7 -53.55 -36.11 -16.57
N ASN A 8 -53.34 -37.41 -16.32
CA ASN A 8 -52.06 -38.06 -16.01
C ASN A 8 -51.01 -38.11 -17.16
N ALA A 9 -51.16 -37.31 -18.23
CA ALA A 9 -50.23 -37.32 -19.37
C ALA A 9 -48.94 -36.50 -19.13
N GLU A 10 -48.90 -35.68 -18.07
CA GLU A 10 -47.77 -34.76 -17.81
C GLU A 10 -46.68 -35.33 -16.87
N GLN A 11 -46.87 -36.54 -16.35
CA GLN A 11 -46.01 -37.11 -15.30
C GLN A 11 -44.64 -37.63 -15.80
N GLY A 12 -44.45 -37.78 -17.12
CA GLY A 12 -43.17 -38.22 -17.70
C GLY A 12 -42.21 -37.09 -18.08
N PHE A 13 -42.72 -35.87 -18.33
CA PHE A 13 -41.92 -34.72 -18.81
C PHE A 13 -41.67 -33.65 -17.74
N ALA A 14 -42.43 -33.64 -16.64
CA ALA A 14 -42.26 -32.67 -15.56
C ALA A 14 -40.93 -32.86 -14.80
N LEU A 15 -40.50 -34.12 -14.59
CA LEU A 15 -39.27 -34.46 -13.89
C LEU A 15 -37.99 -33.92 -14.55
N PRO A 16 -37.75 -34.13 -15.86
CA PRO A 16 -36.59 -33.56 -16.54
C PRO A 16 -36.64 -32.02 -16.62
N LEU A 17 -37.83 -31.41 -16.73
CA LEU A 17 -37.98 -29.94 -16.74
C LEU A 17 -37.65 -29.30 -15.38
N ALA A 18 -38.07 -29.94 -14.28
CA ALA A 18 -37.71 -29.49 -12.93
C ALA A 18 -36.19 -29.58 -12.68
N LEU A 19 -35.55 -30.62 -13.23
CA LEU A 19 -34.10 -30.80 -13.15
C LEU A 19 -33.32 -29.73 -13.93
N THR A 20 -33.73 -29.42 -15.16
CA THR A 20 -33.04 -28.41 -15.97
C THR A 20 -33.21 -26.99 -15.42
N THR A 21 -34.41 -26.64 -14.93
CA THR A 21 -34.65 -25.34 -14.30
C THR A 21 -33.85 -25.17 -13.01
N SER A 22 -33.79 -26.20 -12.16
CA SER A 22 -32.94 -26.19 -10.96
C SER A 22 -31.46 -26.07 -11.31
N LEU A 23 -31.01 -26.79 -12.34
CA LEU A 23 -29.62 -26.71 -12.81
C LEU A 23 -29.26 -25.31 -13.33
N LEU A 24 -30.15 -24.65 -14.07
CA LEU A 24 -29.97 -23.27 -14.55
C LEU A 24 -29.94 -22.27 -13.39
N LEU A 25 -30.79 -22.46 -12.37
CA LEU A 25 -30.78 -21.64 -11.16
C LEU A 25 -29.47 -21.81 -10.37
N LEU A 26 -28.99 -23.05 -10.25
CA LEU A 26 -27.71 -23.35 -9.60
C LEU A 26 -26.54 -22.74 -10.39
N LEU A 27 -26.51 -22.87 -11.72
CA LEU A 27 -25.47 -22.28 -12.57
C LEU A 27 -25.46 -20.76 -12.51
N SER A 28 -26.63 -20.12 -12.56
CA SER A 28 -26.74 -18.65 -12.48
C SER A 28 -26.31 -18.13 -11.12
N SER A 29 -26.69 -18.81 -10.03
CA SER A 29 -26.23 -18.48 -8.67
C SER A 29 -24.72 -18.64 -8.54
N LEU A 30 -24.13 -19.74 -9.02
CA LEU A 30 -22.69 -19.98 -8.97
C LEU A 30 -21.92 -18.94 -9.79
N SER A 31 -22.45 -18.53 -10.96
CA SER A 31 -21.85 -17.50 -11.81
C SER A 31 -21.79 -16.14 -11.09
N LEU A 32 -22.89 -15.72 -10.45
CA LEU A 32 -22.94 -14.48 -9.67
C LEU A 32 -22.02 -14.53 -8.43
N GLN A 33 -21.98 -15.67 -7.73
CA GLN A 33 -21.10 -15.88 -6.58
C GLN A 33 -19.62 -15.78 -6.99
N THR A 34 -19.25 -16.37 -8.13
CA THR A 34 -17.88 -16.33 -8.66
C THR A 34 -17.50 -14.90 -9.08
N LEU A 35 -18.41 -14.17 -9.72
CA LEU A 35 -18.19 -12.77 -10.09
C LEU A 35 -18.01 -11.88 -8.86
N ALA A 36 -18.82 -12.07 -7.81
CA ALA A 36 -18.70 -11.33 -6.56
C ALA A 36 -17.35 -11.61 -5.85
N LEU A 37 -16.93 -12.88 -5.80
CA LEU A 37 -15.64 -13.27 -5.24
C LEU A 37 -14.47 -12.65 -6.01
N HIS A 38 -14.50 -12.68 -7.35
CA HIS A 38 -13.51 -12.02 -8.19
C HIS A 38 -13.46 -10.50 -7.97
N GLY A 39 -14.62 -9.86 -7.80
CA GLY A 39 -14.70 -8.43 -7.49
C GLY A 39 -14.03 -8.09 -6.16
N LEU A 40 -14.32 -8.86 -5.10
CA LEU A 40 -13.70 -8.70 -3.79
C LEU A 40 -12.19 -8.94 -3.81
N GLN A 41 -11.72 -9.94 -4.57
CA GLN A 41 -10.29 -10.23 -4.72
C GLN A 41 -9.54 -9.06 -5.37
N ARG A 42 -10.08 -8.49 -6.45
CA ARG A 42 -9.50 -7.30 -7.10
C ARG A 42 -9.47 -6.09 -6.17
N GLY A 43 -10.57 -5.88 -5.43
CA GLY A 43 -10.64 -4.84 -4.41
C GLY A 43 -9.51 -4.97 -3.39
N ARG A 44 -9.36 -6.16 -2.78
CA ARG A 44 -8.30 -6.42 -1.79
C ARG A 44 -6.90 -6.14 -2.34
N HIS A 45 -6.63 -6.55 -3.58
CA HIS A 45 -5.33 -6.30 -4.21
C HIS A 45 -5.05 -4.79 -4.39
N HIS A 46 -6.03 -4.04 -4.88
CA HIS A 46 -5.89 -2.59 -5.01
C HIS A 46 -5.70 -1.90 -3.66
N TRP A 47 -6.44 -2.33 -2.63
CA TRP A 47 -6.29 -1.82 -1.27
C TRP A 47 -4.89 -2.10 -0.70
N GLN A 48 -4.33 -3.29 -0.93
CA GLN A 48 -2.97 -3.63 -0.49
C GLN A 48 -1.91 -2.75 -1.15
N ILE A 49 -2.02 -2.51 -2.46
CA ILE A 49 -1.09 -1.64 -3.19
C ILE A 49 -1.19 -0.19 -2.66
N ALA A 50 -2.40 0.33 -2.53
CA ALA A 50 -2.62 1.69 -2.05
C ALA A 50 -2.10 1.87 -0.63
N SER A 51 -2.39 0.92 0.27
CA SER A 51 -1.91 0.95 1.65
C SER A 51 -0.38 0.90 1.73
N ARG A 52 0.27 0.06 0.91
CA ARG A 52 1.74 0.01 0.84
C ARG A 52 2.32 1.34 0.37
N SER A 53 1.75 1.94 -0.69
CA SER A 53 2.20 3.22 -1.22
C SER A 53 2.06 4.35 -0.20
N ASP A 54 0.94 4.37 0.53
CA ASP A 54 0.69 5.35 1.58
C ASP A 54 1.67 5.21 2.74
N ALA A 55 1.94 3.98 3.19
CA ALA A 55 2.92 3.71 4.24
C ALA A 55 4.35 4.20 3.85
N ILE A 56 4.75 4.00 2.59
CA ILE A 56 6.02 4.54 2.06
C ILE A 56 6.01 6.06 2.13
N HIS A 57 4.98 6.73 1.59
CA HIS A 57 4.90 8.18 1.57
C HIS A 57 4.90 8.78 2.97
N SER A 58 4.15 8.20 3.90
CA SER A 58 4.10 8.63 5.30
C SER A 58 5.46 8.52 5.98
N ALA A 59 6.20 7.43 5.78
CA ALA A 59 7.56 7.26 6.32
C ALA A 59 8.53 8.29 5.71
N VAL A 60 8.46 8.50 4.39
CA VAL A 60 9.29 9.49 3.68
C VAL A 60 8.99 10.91 4.14
N MET A 61 7.72 11.27 4.27
CA MET A 61 7.31 12.58 4.79
C MET A 61 7.80 12.78 6.22
N LYS A 62 7.78 11.72 7.04
CA LYS A 62 8.29 11.79 8.41
C LYS A 62 9.81 12.02 8.43
N PHE A 63 10.56 11.32 7.59
CA PHE A 63 11.99 11.57 7.40
C PHE A 63 12.25 13.02 6.94
N ALA A 64 11.53 13.47 5.90
CA ALA A 64 11.63 14.82 5.36
C ALA A 64 11.28 15.92 6.38
N GLN A 65 10.35 15.66 7.29
CA GLN A 65 10.05 16.57 8.39
C GLN A 65 11.19 16.63 9.41
N ARG A 66 11.75 15.47 9.77
CA ARG A 66 12.83 15.36 10.76
C ARG A 66 14.17 15.85 10.24
N SER A 67 14.39 15.85 8.93
CA SER A 67 15.64 16.30 8.30
C SER A 67 15.75 17.81 8.13
N ARG A 68 14.86 18.58 8.78
CA ARG A 68 14.88 20.04 8.78
C ARG A 68 15.70 20.58 9.95
N ALA A 69 15.88 21.90 9.98
CA ALA A 69 16.57 22.61 11.05
C ALA A 69 17.99 22.06 11.27
N GLU A 70 18.36 21.75 12.52
CA GLU A 70 19.72 21.29 12.88
C GLU A 70 20.12 20.01 12.14
N GLN A 71 19.16 19.16 11.77
CA GLN A 71 19.41 17.91 11.06
C GLN A 71 19.68 18.11 9.56
N ALA A 72 19.36 19.27 8.99
CA ALA A 72 19.53 19.54 7.57
C ALA A 72 21.02 19.50 7.15
N CYS A 73 21.94 19.82 8.07
CA CYS A 73 23.38 19.75 7.84
C CYS A 73 23.84 18.33 7.46
N LEU A 74 23.24 17.30 8.07
CA LEU A 74 23.59 15.90 7.81
C LEU A 74 23.30 15.48 6.36
N LEU A 75 22.28 16.08 5.73
CA LEU A 75 21.84 15.70 4.40
C LEU A 75 22.87 15.96 3.29
N ALA A 76 23.87 16.80 3.55
CA ALA A 76 24.98 17.03 2.62
C ALA A 76 25.94 15.83 2.51
N TRP A 77 25.83 14.87 3.43
CA TRP A 77 26.75 13.74 3.56
C TRP A 77 26.01 12.40 3.50
N PRO A 78 26.67 11.32 3.05
CA PRO A 78 26.08 9.99 3.11
C PRO A 78 25.81 9.56 4.56
N SER A 79 24.79 8.74 4.81
CA SER A 79 24.39 8.35 6.18
C SER A 79 25.50 7.68 6.98
N ASP A 80 26.38 6.93 6.31
CA ASP A 80 27.51 6.23 6.96
C ASP A 80 28.49 7.19 7.63
N HIS A 81 28.54 8.45 7.18
CA HIS A 81 29.44 9.47 7.72
C HIS A 81 28.83 10.29 8.86
N TRP A 82 27.52 10.23 9.09
CA TRP A 82 26.83 11.13 10.02
C TRP A 82 27.36 11.06 11.47
N SER A 83 27.82 9.90 11.90
CA SER A 83 28.36 9.70 13.26
C SER A 83 29.73 10.39 13.49
N GLN A 84 30.40 10.80 12.41
CA GLN A 84 31.77 11.33 12.44
C GLN A 84 31.83 12.83 12.07
N LEU A 85 30.67 13.48 11.90
CA LEU A 85 30.60 14.87 11.46
C LEU A 85 30.64 15.84 12.65
N ASP A 86 31.82 16.41 12.90
CA ASP A 86 31.99 17.50 13.88
C ASP A 86 31.41 18.84 13.40
N ASP A 87 31.23 19.00 12.08
CA ASP A 87 30.74 20.23 11.45
C ASP A 87 29.24 20.47 11.71
N CYS A 88 28.45 19.41 11.90
CA CYS A 88 27.02 19.50 12.15
C CYS A 88 26.70 19.62 13.65
N ARG A 89 27.20 20.68 14.31
CA ARG A 89 26.95 20.90 15.74
C ARG A 89 25.46 21.11 16.01
N GLY A 90 24.89 20.25 16.88
CA GLY A 90 23.47 20.24 17.22
C GLY A 90 22.65 19.23 16.43
N ALA A 91 23.18 18.72 15.31
CA ALA A 91 22.54 17.60 14.63
C ALA A 91 22.68 16.33 15.48
N ASP A 92 21.62 15.53 15.50
CA ASP A 92 21.55 14.22 16.14
C ASP A 92 21.16 13.20 15.07
N PRO A 93 22.13 12.44 14.53
CA PRO A 93 21.87 11.42 13.53
C PRO A 93 20.79 10.41 13.94
N GLN A 94 20.63 10.13 15.24
CA GLN A 94 19.65 9.16 15.72
C GLN A 94 18.21 9.56 15.37
N GLN A 95 17.92 10.85 15.22
CA GLN A 95 16.59 11.33 14.83
C GLN A 95 16.23 10.95 13.39
N LEU A 96 17.23 10.77 12.53
CA LEU A 96 17.09 10.41 11.11
C LEU A 96 17.24 8.91 10.84
N LEU A 97 17.95 8.18 11.70
CA LEU A 97 18.19 6.75 11.52
C LEU A 97 16.92 5.89 11.72
N SER A 98 15.97 6.35 12.53
CA SER A 98 14.72 5.63 12.73
C SER A 98 13.60 6.53 13.23
N GLY A 99 12.37 6.08 13.07
CA GLY A 99 11.22 6.76 13.63
C GLY A 99 9.95 5.93 13.58
N GLU A 100 8.86 6.59 13.93
CA GLU A 100 7.53 6.02 13.91
C GLU A 100 6.56 7.01 13.27
N VAL A 101 5.60 6.49 12.51
CA VAL A 101 4.47 7.20 11.93
C VAL A 101 3.23 6.31 12.05
N ASP A 102 2.18 6.79 12.72
CA ASP A 102 0.93 6.06 12.94
C ASP A 102 1.10 4.63 13.50
N GLY A 103 2.01 4.46 14.46
CA GLY A 103 2.34 3.15 15.06
C GLY A 103 3.30 2.32 14.22
N GLN A 104 3.65 2.76 13.01
CA GLN A 104 4.55 2.06 12.12
C GLN A 104 6.00 2.53 12.24
N ARG A 105 6.88 1.59 12.57
CA ARG A 105 8.31 1.84 12.66
C ARG A 105 8.95 1.82 11.28
N TRP A 106 9.83 2.78 11.05
CA TRP A 106 10.71 2.83 9.89
C TRP A 106 12.16 3.02 10.35
N THR A 107 13.08 2.50 9.54
CA THR A 107 14.52 2.64 9.74
C THR A 107 15.18 3.07 8.45
N LEU A 108 16.14 3.99 8.56
CA LEU A 108 17.02 4.36 7.47
C LEU A 108 17.96 3.18 7.18
N LYS A 109 18.02 2.77 5.92
CA LYS A 109 19.04 1.84 5.42
C LYS A 109 20.20 2.59 4.82
N ASP A 110 19.90 3.60 4.00
CA ASP A 110 20.91 4.38 3.32
C ASP A 110 20.38 5.77 2.96
N TRP A 111 21.29 6.74 2.96
CA TRP A 111 21.09 8.07 2.42
C TRP A 111 22.30 8.47 1.60
N GLN A 112 22.08 8.76 0.32
CA GLN A 112 23.14 9.17 -0.60
C GLN A 112 22.81 10.53 -1.25
N PRO A 113 23.52 11.62 -0.89
CA PRO A 113 23.35 12.91 -1.55
C PRO A 113 23.84 12.86 -3.00
N THR A 114 23.07 13.45 -3.92
CA THR A 114 23.33 13.56 -5.35
C THR A 114 23.05 14.98 -5.83
N GLY A 115 23.86 15.94 -5.37
CA GLY A 115 23.72 17.36 -5.69
C GLY A 115 22.48 17.98 -5.01
N THR A 116 21.50 18.43 -5.81
CA THR A 116 20.23 18.99 -5.31
C THR A 116 19.18 17.93 -5.00
N ASN A 117 19.53 16.66 -5.12
CA ASN A 117 18.71 15.52 -4.73
C ASN A 117 19.46 14.65 -3.72
N GLY A 118 18.74 13.71 -3.11
CA GLY A 118 19.32 12.62 -2.33
C GLY A 118 18.48 11.36 -2.49
N GLN A 119 19.15 10.23 -2.61
CA GLN A 119 18.51 8.93 -2.62
C GLN A 119 18.33 8.47 -1.19
N LEU A 120 17.07 8.22 -0.81
CA LEU A 120 16.67 7.73 0.49
C LEU A 120 16.27 6.26 0.37
N VAL A 121 16.85 5.40 1.20
CA VAL A 121 16.42 4.00 1.34
C VAL A 121 15.89 3.79 2.75
N LEU A 122 14.59 3.49 2.84
CA LEU A 122 13.91 3.18 4.11
C LEU A 122 13.51 1.72 4.15
N SER A 123 13.45 1.16 5.36
CA SER A 123 12.85 -0.15 5.59
C SER A 123 11.84 -0.16 6.72
N SER A 124 10.77 -0.94 6.55
CA SER A 124 9.65 -1.05 7.47
C SER A 124 8.91 -2.38 7.30
N PRO A 125 8.31 -2.95 8.36
CA PRO A 125 7.49 -4.17 8.26
C PRO A 125 6.36 -4.11 7.22
N ASP A 126 5.78 -2.94 6.99
CA ASP A 126 4.57 -2.77 6.14
C ASP A 126 4.88 -2.74 4.65
N PHE A 127 6.06 -2.24 4.27
CA PHE A 127 6.42 -2.03 2.86
C PHE A 127 7.72 -2.72 2.44
N GLY A 128 8.43 -3.35 3.36
CA GLY A 128 9.75 -3.91 3.12
C GLY A 128 10.78 -2.79 3.00
N GLU A 129 11.56 -2.81 1.92
CA GLU A 129 12.49 -1.74 1.57
C GLU A 129 11.89 -0.85 0.47
N ALA A 130 12.12 0.46 0.56
CA ALA A 130 11.69 1.44 -0.42
C ALA A 130 12.81 2.45 -0.69
N THR A 131 13.13 2.64 -1.97
CA THR A 131 14.06 3.66 -2.45
C THR A 131 13.28 4.83 -3.04
N VAL A 132 13.54 6.05 -2.56
CA VAL A 132 12.84 7.26 -2.96
C VAL A 132 13.85 8.38 -3.22
N LEU A 133 13.64 9.15 -4.28
CA LEU A 133 14.46 10.33 -4.56
C LEU A 133 13.82 11.55 -3.90
N LEU A 134 14.59 12.24 -3.06
CA LEU A 134 14.20 13.49 -2.42
C LEU A 134 14.94 14.67 -3.04
N LYS A 135 14.29 15.84 -3.04
CA LYS A 135 14.94 17.12 -3.23
C LYS A 135 15.62 17.52 -1.92
N VAL A 136 16.82 18.09 -2.03
CA VAL A 136 17.63 18.50 -0.88
C VAL A 136 17.97 19.97 -1.03
N SER A 137 17.86 20.71 0.08
CA SER A 137 18.44 22.05 0.19
C SER A 137 18.98 22.28 1.60
N PRO A 138 19.61 23.44 1.85
CA PRO A 138 20.11 23.77 3.19
C PRO A 138 19.03 23.75 4.29
N GLY A 139 17.74 23.83 3.94
CA GLY A 139 16.63 23.77 4.90
C GLY A 139 16.09 22.36 5.21
N GLY A 140 16.54 21.33 4.50
CA GLY A 140 16.11 19.94 4.69
C GLY A 140 15.81 19.20 3.38
N ALA A 141 15.19 18.02 3.50
CA ALA A 141 14.75 17.21 2.36
C ALA A 141 13.23 17.26 2.16
N TRP A 142 12.75 17.08 0.93
CA TRP A 142 11.32 16.95 0.62
C TRP A 142 11.08 16.11 -0.64
N LEU A 143 9.86 15.60 -0.77
CA LEU A 143 9.42 14.87 -1.96
C LEU A 143 9.29 15.84 -3.16
N GLY A 144 9.91 15.49 -4.29
CA GLY A 144 9.78 16.25 -5.53
C GLY A 144 8.35 16.17 -6.08
N GLY A 145 7.50 17.11 -5.66
CA GLY A 145 6.09 17.13 -6.04
C GLY A 145 5.27 18.23 -5.37
N GLN A 146 5.76 18.84 -4.29
CA GLN A 146 5.18 20.06 -3.71
C GLN A 146 6.32 20.97 -3.25
N GLY A 147 6.55 22.04 -4.01
CA GLY A 147 7.35 23.20 -3.65
C GLY A 147 6.50 24.45 -3.83
#